data_AF-A0AAU7XQH4-F1
#
_entry.id   AF-A0AAU7XQH4-F1
#
_cell.length_a   1.000
_cell.length_b   1.000
_cell.length_c   1.000
_cell.angle_alpha   90.00
_cell.angle_beta   90.00
_cell.angle_gamma   90.00
#
_symmetry.space_group_name_H-M   'P 1'
#
loop_
_entity.id
_entity.type
_entity.pdbx_description
1 polymer ?
#
loop_
_entity_poly.entity_id
_entity_poly.type
_entity_poly.pdbx_seq_one_letter_code
_entity_poly.pdbx_strand_id
1 'polypeptide(L)'
;MIEIRNLYKRYHNHHGSDWVLKDINLTIPRGVSVGLIGANGAGKSTLLRLIAGMDTPERGEVVRSSRVSWPVGVTGGMQNNMTGRQNVKFVARVQGSKSQEVQRVIEFVEDFAEIGEAFDEPVKTYSSGMRSRVSFGLSLAFDFDVYISDEATAVGDRAFKEKAKTLFRSKVGKSSLIMVSHSEGILKDLCQAGVYIKEGEAFWFDDINAAIKTYHRDSDAKKAARASKLAKAPATANRVANESIANNSNADSKVANDKASASTSAAGGQAAKKTAPTKAVPGNTATAEADEPLPSDIPSAKRHLQQCRQKLKKAKEAQATAEEQQFLPYIQQFIKKDVANRNRKTVKARKHLEALEQAQQNVSDEVNNSHIEEGNR
;
A
#
# COMPACT_ATOMS: atom_id res chain seq x y z
N MET A 1 22.43 0.81 15.46
CA MET A 1 21.56 0.59 16.63
C MET A 1 20.30 1.37 16.32
N ILE A 2 19.15 0.80 16.64
CA ILE A 2 17.87 1.47 16.41
C ILE A 2 17.20 1.62 17.76
N GLU A 3 16.90 2.84 18.13
CA GLU A 3 16.27 3.19 19.40
C GLU A 3 14.93 3.84 19.12
N ILE A 4 13.90 3.34 19.78
CA ILE A 4 12.52 3.81 19.67
C ILE A 4 12.13 4.34 21.04
N ARG A 5 11.71 5.61 21.09
CA ARG A 5 11.41 6.32 22.34
C ARG A 5 10.00 6.89 22.30
N ASN A 6 9.18 6.50 23.28
CA ASN A 6 7.81 7.00 23.49
C ASN A 6 6.98 7.03 22.19
N LEU A 7 7.08 5.98 21.37
CA LEU A 7 6.52 6.02 20.03
C LEU A 7 5.02 5.69 20.03
N TYR A 8 4.25 6.54 19.35
CA TYR A 8 2.83 6.34 19.11
C TYR A 8 2.48 6.53 17.64
N LYS A 9 1.55 5.71 17.16
CA LYS A 9 1.01 5.80 15.80
C LYS A 9 -0.45 5.34 15.76
N ARG A 10 -1.31 6.16 15.20
CA ARG A 10 -2.64 5.80 14.70
C ARG A 10 -2.78 6.21 13.24
N TYR A 11 -3.81 5.66 12.60
CA TYR A 11 -4.27 6.13 11.31
C TYR A 11 -5.70 6.64 11.50
N HIS A 12 -6.01 7.78 10.87
CA HIS A 12 -7.34 8.36 10.98
C HIS A 12 -8.23 7.72 9.91
N ASN A 13 -9.30 7.06 10.34
CA ASN A 13 -10.31 6.47 9.49
C ASN A 13 -11.71 6.95 9.93
N HIS A 14 -12.69 6.81 9.04
CA HIS A 14 -14.06 7.29 9.28
C HIS A 14 -14.76 6.65 10.50
N HIS A 15 -14.21 5.56 11.04
CA HIS A 15 -14.80 4.77 12.14
C HIS A 15 -14.10 4.93 13.50
N GLY A 16 -13.09 5.81 13.63
CA GLY A 16 -12.35 6.02 14.88
C GLY A 16 -10.87 6.28 14.64
N SER A 17 -10.09 6.51 15.71
CA SER A 17 -8.64 6.77 15.64
C SER A 17 -7.88 6.02 16.73
N ASP A 18 -8.12 4.71 16.82
CA ASP A 18 -7.43 3.87 17.80
C ASP A 18 -5.94 3.77 17.49
N TRP A 19 -5.14 3.72 18.56
CA TRP A 19 -3.70 3.58 18.46
C TRP A 19 -3.32 2.20 17.91
N VAL A 20 -2.64 2.19 16.77
CA VAL A 20 -2.04 0.98 16.20
C VAL A 20 -0.77 0.61 16.97
N LEU A 21 0.01 1.62 17.36
CA LEU A 21 1.15 1.49 18.25
C LEU A 21 1.03 2.54 19.35
N LYS A 22 1.30 2.13 20.59
CA LYS A 22 1.20 2.97 21.78
C LYS A 22 2.39 2.70 22.69
N ASP A 23 3.04 3.77 23.12
CA ASP A 23 4.15 3.77 24.08
C ASP A 23 5.28 2.77 23.77
N ILE A 24 5.70 2.69 22.50
CA ILE A 24 6.77 1.79 22.14
C ILE A 24 8.10 2.36 22.60
N ASN A 25 8.77 1.62 23.49
CA ASN A 25 10.12 1.90 23.98
C ASN A 25 10.97 0.66 23.75
N LEU A 26 11.86 0.71 22.76
CA LEU A 26 12.60 -0.45 22.29
C LEU A 26 13.99 -0.07 21.81
N THR A 27 14.97 -0.89 22.16
CA THR A 27 16.33 -0.79 21.63
C THR A 27 16.67 -2.07 20.88
N ILE A 28 16.99 -1.93 19.58
CA ILE A 28 17.50 -3.02 18.75
C ILE A 28 19.02 -2.85 18.62
N PRO A 29 19.81 -3.78 19.19
CA PRO A 29 21.26 -3.76 19.10
C PRO A 29 21.75 -3.89 17.65
N ARG A 30 23.00 -3.46 17.39
CA ARG A 30 23.66 -3.77 16.11
C ARG A 30 24.06 -5.25 16.09
N GLY A 31 24.05 -5.85 14.91
CA GLY A 31 24.53 -7.23 14.70
C GLY A 31 23.51 -8.31 15.08
N VAL A 32 22.32 -7.94 15.56
CA VAL A 32 21.30 -8.89 16.01
C VAL A 32 20.16 -8.91 15.00
N SER A 33 19.86 -10.08 14.45
CA SER A 33 18.67 -10.27 13.62
C SER A 33 17.44 -10.51 14.51
N VAL A 34 16.37 -9.78 14.23
CA VAL A 34 15.17 -9.67 15.05
C VAL A 34 13.92 -10.07 14.27
N GLY A 35 13.14 -10.99 14.84
CA GLY A 35 11.82 -11.36 14.33
C GLY A 35 10.72 -10.55 15.00
N LEU A 36 9.85 -9.91 14.21
CA LEU A 36 8.63 -9.27 14.69
C LEU A 36 7.48 -10.30 14.72
N ILE A 37 6.95 -10.56 15.91
CA ILE A 37 5.91 -11.57 16.17
C ILE A 37 4.65 -10.88 16.69
N GLY A 38 3.48 -11.41 16.36
CA GLY A 38 2.21 -10.92 16.87
C GLY A 38 1.04 -11.25 15.95
N ALA A 39 -0.18 -11.02 16.44
CA ALA A 39 -1.40 -11.28 15.67
C ALA A 39 -1.51 -10.38 14.42
N ASN A 40 -2.36 -10.78 13.48
CA ASN A 40 -2.72 -9.90 12.36
C ASN A 40 -3.38 -8.62 12.91
N GLY A 41 -3.01 -7.48 12.34
CA GLY A 41 -3.46 -6.17 12.84
C GLY A 41 -2.78 -5.68 14.12
N ALA A 42 -1.83 -6.42 14.71
CA ALA A 42 -1.12 -5.97 15.93
C ALA A 42 -0.20 -4.75 15.72
N GLY A 43 0.10 -4.36 14.48
CA GLY A 43 0.97 -3.22 14.17
C GLY A 43 2.37 -3.57 13.66
N LYS A 44 2.67 -4.84 13.36
CA LYS A 44 4.00 -5.30 12.86
C LYS A 44 4.49 -4.51 11.64
N SER A 45 3.72 -4.48 10.55
CA SER A 45 4.11 -3.75 9.34
C SER A 45 4.15 -2.24 9.57
N THR A 46 3.34 -1.70 10.49
CA THR A 46 3.41 -0.29 10.89
C THR A 46 4.73 0.02 11.60
N LEU A 47 5.12 -0.79 12.58
CA LEU A 47 6.41 -0.63 13.27
C LEU A 47 7.57 -0.77 12.30
N LEU A 48 7.49 -1.75 11.39
CA LEU A 48 8.51 -1.99 10.38
C LEU A 48 8.66 -0.81 9.40
N ARG A 49 7.56 -0.20 8.94
CA ARG A 49 7.59 1.03 8.13
C ARG A 49 8.16 2.23 8.89
N LEU A 50 7.82 2.36 10.17
CA LEU A 50 8.38 3.39 11.05
C LEU A 50 9.88 3.17 11.22
N ILE A 51 10.37 1.95 11.45
CA ILE A 51 11.79 1.61 11.51
C ILE A 51 12.47 1.89 10.16
N ALA A 52 11.82 1.60 9.02
CA ALA A 52 12.36 1.88 7.68
C ALA A 52 12.41 3.38 7.33
N GLY A 53 11.74 4.25 8.11
CA GLY A 53 11.62 5.67 7.80
C GLY A 53 10.62 5.97 6.67
N MET A 54 9.75 5.01 6.34
CA MET A 54 8.70 5.15 5.33
C MET A 54 7.42 5.78 5.88
N ASP A 55 7.30 5.85 7.20
CA ASP A 55 6.19 6.47 7.89
C ASP A 55 6.74 7.28 9.07
N THR A 56 5.94 8.24 9.55
CA THR A 56 6.30 9.11 10.66
C THR A 56 5.44 8.81 11.88
N PRO A 57 6.03 8.76 13.09
CA PRO A 57 5.25 8.61 14.31
C PRO A 57 4.43 9.90 14.57
N GLU A 58 3.32 9.78 15.29
CA GLU A 58 2.58 10.96 15.77
C GLU A 58 3.16 11.52 17.06
N ARG A 59 3.81 10.67 17.87
CA ARG A 59 4.57 11.05 19.06
C ARG A 59 5.80 10.19 19.19
N GLY A 60 6.82 10.73 19.85
CA GLY A 60 8.10 10.06 20.03
C GLY A 60 8.93 10.05 18.75
N GLU A 61 9.97 9.22 18.74
CA GLU A 61 10.93 9.19 17.64
C GLU A 61 11.53 7.80 17.44
N VAL A 62 12.08 7.59 16.24
CA VAL A 62 12.93 6.45 15.90
C VAL A 62 14.31 6.98 15.55
N VAL A 63 15.27 6.80 16.46
CA VAL A 63 16.67 7.19 16.30
C VAL A 63 17.43 6.02 15.69
N ARG A 64 18.12 6.28 14.58
CA ARG A 64 18.88 5.26 13.84
C ARG A 64 20.33 5.71 13.75
N SER A 65 21.24 4.91 14.30
CA SER A 65 22.68 5.10 14.10
C SER A 65 23.24 4.20 13.00
N SER A 66 22.39 3.56 12.20
CA SER A 66 22.77 2.59 11.17
C SER A 66 21.98 2.83 9.88
N ARG A 67 22.54 2.45 8.74
CA ARG A 67 21.86 2.46 7.44
C ARG A 67 20.85 1.32 7.39
N VAL A 68 19.57 1.68 7.41
CA VAL A 68 18.46 0.73 7.38
C VAL A 68 17.89 0.68 5.97
N SER A 69 17.68 -0.52 5.43
CA SER A 69 17.06 -0.69 4.12
C SER A 69 15.56 -0.38 4.19
N TRP A 70 14.95 -0.12 3.03
CA TRP A 70 13.50 -0.28 2.90
C TRP A 70 13.12 -1.77 2.98
N PRO A 71 11.84 -2.11 3.20
CA PRO A 71 11.40 -3.50 3.22
C PRO A 71 11.64 -4.14 1.85
N VAL A 72 12.44 -5.19 1.85
CA VAL A 72 12.84 -5.93 0.66
C VAL A 72 11.59 -6.48 -0.03
N GLY A 73 11.52 -6.30 -1.36
CA GLY A 73 10.39 -6.77 -2.17
C GLY A 73 9.21 -5.80 -2.25
N VAL A 74 9.25 -4.66 -1.55
CA VAL A 74 8.27 -3.59 -1.76
C VAL A 74 8.45 -3.00 -3.17
N THR A 75 7.40 -3.08 -3.97
CA THR A 75 7.37 -2.58 -5.35
C THR A 75 6.96 -1.10 -5.44
N GLY A 76 6.52 -0.50 -4.33
CA GLY A 76 5.96 0.85 -4.27
C GLY A 76 6.91 2.00 -4.65
N GLY A 77 8.21 1.73 -4.85
CA GLY A 77 9.19 2.71 -5.30
C GLY A 77 9.39 2.80 -6.82
N MET A 78 8.81 1.88 -7.60
CA MET A 78 9.02 1.84 -9.05
C MET A 78 7.99 2.70 -9.81
N GLN A 79 8.46 3.50 -10.75
CA GLN A 79 7.66 4.26 -11.69
C GLN A 79 7.25 3.40 -12.88
N ASN A 80 5.95 3.19 -13.01
CA ASN A 80 5.32 2.30 -13.99
C ASN A 80 5.62 2.66 -15.47
N ASN A 81 5.85 3.94 -15.76
CA ASN A 81 6.13 4.41 -17.12
C ASN A 81 7.62 4.40 -17.48
N MET A 82 8.50 4.17 -16.50
CA MET A 82 9.94 4.04 -16.71
C MET A 82 10.30 2.56 -16.91
N THR A 83 11.41 2.31 -17.61
CA THR A 83 11.95 0.95 -17.75
C THR A 83 12.50 0.42 -16.43
N GLY A 84 12.73 -0.89 -16.32
CA GLY A 84 13.44 -1.48 -15.19
C GLY A 84 14.80 -0.81 -14.97
N ARG A 85 15.60 -0.69 -16.04
CA ARG A 85 16.89 0.00 -16.04
C ARG A 85 16.80 1.45 -15.53
N GLN A 86 15.82 2.20 -16.00
CA GLN A 86 15.62 3.59 -15.59
C GLN A 86 15.22 3.70 -14.10
N ASN A 87 14.37 2.79 -13.61
CA ASN A 87 14.00 2.72 -12.20
C ASN A 87 15.20 2.41 -11.30
N VAL A 88 16.01 1.42 -11.66
CA VAL A 88 17.22 1.05 -10.93
C VAL A 88 18.21 2.22 -10.89
N LYS A 89 18.43 2.85 -12.05
CA LYS A 89 19.29 4.05 -12.16
C LYS A 89 18.81 5.21 -11.28
N PHE A 90 17.49 5.43 -11.21
CA PHE A 90 16.90 6.47 -10.38
C PHE A 90 17.16 6.21 -8.89
N VAL A 91 16.86 5.00 -8.40
CA VAL A 91 17.05 4.64 -6.99
C VAL A 91 18.53 4.68 -6.60
N ALA A 92 19.43 4.19 -7.46
CA ALA A 92 20.88 4.26 -7.20
C ALA A 92 21.38 5.70 -7.01
N ARG A 93 20.87 6.65 -7.81
CA ARG A 93 21.21 8.07 -7.64
C ARG A 93 20.64 8.67 -6.37
N VAL A 94 19.41 8.32 -6.00
CA VAL A 94 18.79 8.76 -4.74
C VAL A 94 19.58 8.25 -3.53
N GLN A 95 20.16 7.06 -3.62
CA GLN A 95 21.06 6.50 -2.59
C GLN A 95 22.46 7.13 -2.57
N GLY A 96 22.72 8.14 -3.41
CA GLY A 96 23.98 8.89 -3.44
C GLY A 96 25.12 8.19 -4.20
N SER A 97 24.82 7.15 -4.99
CA SER A 97 25.84 6.44 -5.77
C SER A 97 26.45 7.33 -6.86
N LYS A 98 27.77 7.29 -7.00
CA LYS A 98 28.50 7.95 -8.11
C LYS A 98 28.19 7.26 -9.44
N SER A 99 28.43 7.91 -10.58
CA SER A 99 28.11 7.37 -11.91
C SER A 99 28.65 5.95 -12.16
N GLN A 100 29.86 5.62 -11.70
CA GLN A 100 30.44 4.28 -11.82
C GLN A 100 29.74 3.23 -10.93
N GLU A 101 29.29 3.63 -9.74
CA GLU A 101 28.54 2.75 -8.83
C GLU A 101 27.13 2.50 -9.34
N VAL A 102 26.50 3.51 -9.95
CA VAL A 102 25.17 3.38 -10.57
C VAL A 102 25.20 2.31 -11.65
N GLN A 103 26.24 2.27 -12.48
CA GLN A 103 26.37 1.26 -13.53
C GLN A 103 26.50 -0.15 -12.95
N ARG A 104 27.33 -0.32 -11.89
CA ARG A 104 27.45 -1.61 -11.18
C ARG A 104 26.13 -2.06 -10.55
N VAL A 105 25.35 -1.14 -9.99
CA VAL A 105 24.03 -1.44 -9.44
C VAL A 105 23.08 -1.88 -10.55
N ILE A 106 23.10 -1.22 -11.72
CA ILE A 106 22.27 -1.62 -12.86
C ILE A 106 22.62 -3.05 -13.31
N GLU A 107 23.89 -3.34 -13.55
CA GLU A 107 24.38 -4.65 -13.98
C GLU A 107 24.02 -5.74 -12.98
N PHE A 108 24.27 -5.50 -11.69
CA PHE A 108 23.91 -6.45 -10.63
C PHE A 108 22.42 -6.77 -10.62
N VAL A 109 21.55 -5.75 -10.74
CA VAL A 109 20.09 -5.97 -10.68
C VAL A 109 19.58 -6.68 -11.92
N GLU A 110 20.12 -6.35 -13.10
CA GLU A 110 19.80 -6.99 -14.37
C GLU A 110 20.13 -8.50 -14.32
N ASP A 111 21.37 -8.83 -13.92
CA ASP A 111 21.84 -10.20 -13.77
C ASP A 111 21.10 -10.96 -12.66
N PHE A 112 20.76 -10.27 -11.57
CA PHE A 112 20.05 -10.91 -10.46
C PHE A 112 18.60 -11.21 -10.81
N ALA A 113 17.90 -10.28 -11.47
CA ALA A 113 16.47 -10.37 -11.73
C ALA A 113 16.11 -11.37 -12.83
N GLU A 114 17.02 -11.62 -13.79
CA GLU A 114 16.85 -12.61 -14.87
C GLU A 114 15.52 -12.43 -15.63
N ILE A 115 15.17 -11.19 -15.96
CA ILE A 115 13.95 -10.88 -16.72
C ILE A 115 14.20 -10.63 -18.22
N GLY A 116 15.46 -10.79 -18.67
CA GLY A 116 15.87 -10.65 -20.06
C GLY A 116 15.59 -9.26 -20.63
N GLU A 117 15.20 -9.20 -21.91
CA GLU A 117 14.93 -7.96 -22.65
C GLU A 117 13.86 -7.08 -22.00
N ALA A 118 12.96 -7.68 -21.22
CA ALA A 118 11.94 -6.93 -20.51
C ALA A 118 12.53 -5.92 -19.50
N PHE A 119 13.80 -6.06 -19.09
CA PHE A 119 14.48 -5.07 -18.24
C PHE A 119 14.50 -3.65 -18.84
N ASP A 120 14.47 -3.56 -20.17
CA ASP A 120 14.39 -2.30 -20.93
C ASP A 120 12.98 -1.95 -21.39
N GLU A 121 11.96 -2.71 -20.97
CA GLU A 121 10.55 -2.37 -21.14
C GLU A 121 9.98 -1.59 -19.95
N PRO A 122 8.92 -0.77 -20.16
CA PRO A 122 8.22 -0.08 -19.07
C PRO A 122 7.68 -1.03 -18.00
N VAL A 123 7.92 -0.72 -16.72
CA VAL A 123 7.54 -1.59 -15.57
C VAL A 123 6.05 -1.92 -15.49
N LYS A 124 5.19 -1.11 -16.11
CA LYS A 124 3.76 -1.43 -16.25
C LYS A 124 3.48 -2.73 -17.03
N THR A 125 4.38 -3.15 -17.93
CA THR A 125 4.24 -4.41 -18.69
C THR A 125 4.62 -5.63 -17.86
N TYR A 126 5.31 -5.44 -16.73
CA TYR A 126 5.86 -6.54 -15.94
C TYR A 126 4.77 -7.33 -15.24
N SER A 127 4.97 -8.66 -15.18
CA SER A 127 4.24 -9.50 -14.23
C SER A 127 4.59 -9.13 -12.78
N SER A 128 3.75 -9.55 -11.83
CA SER A 128 4.05 -9.41 -10.39
C SER A 128 5.39 -10.06 -10.02
N GLY A 129 5.71 -11.21 -10.62
CA GLY A 129 6.98 -11.91 -10.43
C GLY A 129 8.17 -11.08 -10.89
N MET A 130 8.15 -10.55 -12.12
CA MET A 130 9.22 -9.72 -12.66
C MET A 130 9.45 -8.45 -11.83
N ARG A 131 8.38 -7.73 -11.46
CA ARG A 131 8.47 -6.55 -10.58
C ARG A 131 9.15 -6.89 -9.26
N SER A 132 8.78 -8.03 -8.68
CA SER A 132 9.32 -8.45 -7.40
C SER A 132 10.79 -8.85 -7.52
N ARG A 133 11.19 -9.54 -8.60
CA ARG A 133 12.60 -9.90 -8.83
C ARG A 133 13.50 -8.67 -8.95
N VAL A 134 13.08 -7.68 -9.73
CA VAL A 134 13.82 -6.41 -9.88
C VAL A 134 13.87 -5.63 -8.56
N SER A 135 12.75 -5.49 -7.84
CA SER A 135 12.72 -4.82 -6.53
C SER A 135 13.63 -5.53 -5.51
N PHE A 136 13.64 -6.86 -5.51
CA PHE A 136 14.48 -7.66 -4.62
C PHE A 136 15.96 -7.48 -4.95
N GLY A 137 16.34 -7.58 -6.24
CA GLY A 137 17.72 -7.33 -6.68
C GLY A 137 18.19 -5.94 -6.32
N LEU A 138 17.35 -4.94 -6.56
CA LEU A 138 17.66 -3.55 -6.22
C LEU A 138 17.91 -3.35 -4.72
N SER A 139 17.13 -4.04 -3.87
CA SER A 139 17.31 -3.97 -2.42
C SER A 139 18.64 -4.58 -1.96
N LEU A 140 19.11 -5.64 -2.64
CA LEU A 140 20.37 -6.32 -2.34
C LEU A 140 21.60 -5.67 -3.00
N ALA A 141 21.40 -4.79 -3.98
CA ALA A 141 22.49 -4.10 -4.68
C ALA A 141 23.25 -3.10 -3.79
N PHE A 142 22.66 -2.67 -2.68
CA PHE A 142 23.27 -1.75 -1.72
C PHE A 142 23.63 -2.47 -0.43
N ASP A 143 24.72 -2.04 0.19
CA ASP A 143 25.15 -2.51 1.51
C ASP A 143 24.47 -1.70 2.62
N PHE A 144 23.52 -2.34 3.30
CA PHE A 144 22.87 -1.80 4.50
C PHE A 144 23.42 -2.47 5.75
N ASP A 145 23.43 -1.74 6.86
CA ASP A 145 23.76 -2.31 8.18
C ASP A 145 22.61 -3.20 8.67
N VAL A 146 21.36 -2.82 8.34
CA VAL A 146 20.14 -3.52 8.72
C VAL A 146 19.24 -3.67 7.51
N TYR A 147 18.95 -4.91 7.12
CA TYR A 147 17.93 -5.21 6.12
C TYR A 147 16.57 -5.41 6.77
N ILE A 148 15.53 -4.89 6.13
CA ILE A 148 14.15 -5.07 6.55
C ILE A 148 13.45 -6.02 5.58
N SER A 149 12.70 -6.99 6.08
CA SER A 149 11.85 -7.86 5.25
C SER A 149 10.46 -7.97 5.84
N ASP A 150 9.46 -7.47 5.12
CA ASP A 150 8.06 -7.81 5.39
C ASP A 150 7.72 -9.06 4.57
N GLU A 151 7.10 -10.07 5.19
CA GLU A 151 6.81 -11.37 4.60
C GLU A 151 8.01 -12.04 3.92
N ALA A 152 8.91 -12.54 4.77
CA ALA A 152 10.10 -13.31 4.42
C ALA A 152 10.02 -14.03 3.06
N THR A 153 10.69 -13.48 2.04
CA THR A 153 11.08 -14.21 0.83
C THR A 153 9.95 -14.79 -0.04
N ALA A 154 8.72 -14.26 0.02
CA ALA A 154 7.57 -14.87 -0.66
C ALA A 154 7.41 -14.54 -2.16
N VAL A 155 8.42 -13.98 -2.84
CA VAL A 155 8.30 -13.59 -4.24
C VAL A 155 9.34 -14.28 -5.12
N GLY A 156 8.85 -14.96 -6.16
CA GLY A 156 9.63 -15.76 -7.09
C GLY A 156 9.33 -17.26 -7.00
N ASP A 157 9.83 -18.01 -7.98
CA ASP A 157 9.83 -19.46 -7.96
C ASP A 157 10.85 -19.98 -6.93
N ARG A 158 10.87 -21.30 -6.71
CA ARG A 158 11.79 -21.94 -5.76
C ARG A 158 13.25 -21.61 -6.04
N ALA A 159 13.65 -21.57 -7.31
CA ALA A 159 15.03 -21.29 -7.71
C ALA A 159 15.45 -19.87 -7.31
N PHE A 160 14.59 -18.87 -7.58
CA PHE A 160 14.84 -17.49 -7.18
C PHE A 160 14.88 -17.32 -5.66
N LYS A 161 14.03 -18.03 -4.92
CA LYS A 161 14.05 -18.01 -3.45
C LYS A 161 15.35 -18.55 -2.87
N GLU A 162 15.90 -19.63 -3.42
CA GLU A 162 17.21 -20.16 -3.00
C GLU A 162 18.36 -19.21 -3.37
N LYS A 163 18.32 -18.59 -4.56
CA LYS A 163 19.28 -17.56 -4.98
C LYS A 163 19.25 -16.37 -4.04
N ALA A 164 18.05 -15.87 -3.75
CA ALA A 164 17.80 -14.79 -2.79
C ALA A 164 18.29 -15.16 -1.39
N LYS A 165 17.98 -16.36 -0.89
CA LYS A 165 18.43 -16.86 0.42
C LYS A 165 19.96 -16.95 0.49
N THR A 166 20.61 -17.41 -0.58
CA THR A 166 22.08 -17.53 -0.65
C THR A 166 22.77 -16.17 -0.65
N LEU A 167 22.31 -15.24 -1.49
CA LEU A 167 22.81 -13.86 -1.51
C LEU A 167 22.50 -13.12 -0.21
N PHE A 168 21.36 -13.38 0.41
CA PHE A 168 21.05 -12.81 1.71
C PHE A 168 21.98 -13.38 2.78
N ARG A 169 22.20 -14.70 2.81
CA ARG A 169 23.13 -15.36 3.73
C ARG A 169 24.58 -14.89 3.56
N SER A 170 25.02 -14.53 2.35
CA SER A 170 26.36 -13.95 2.16
C SER A 170 26.51 -12.53 2.74
N LYS A 171 25.38 -11.84 3.01
CA LYS A 171 25.30 -10.58 3.75
C LYS A 171 25.10 -10.80 5.26
N VAL A 172 24.51 -11.93 5.67
CA VAL A 172 24.35 -12.32 7.08
C VAL A 172 25.73 -12.43 7.73
N GLY A 173 25.90 -11.77 8.88
CA GLY A 173 27.18 -11.65 9.60
C GLY A 173 27.91 -10.32 9.32
N LYS A 174 27.60 -9.65 8.20
CA LYS A 174 27.98 -8.24 7.95
C LYS A 174 26.83 -7.29 8.28
N SER A 175 25.60 -7.75 8.06
CA SER A 175 24.36 -6.99 8.23
C SER A 175 23.37 -7.74 9.12
N SER A 176 22.55 -7.00 9.86
CA SER A 176 21.45 -7.53 10.68
C SER A 176 20.14 -7.58 9.89
N LEU A 177 19.18 -8.39 10.32
CA LEU A 177 17.86 -8.48 9.69
C LEU A 177 16.75 -8.09 10.67
N ILE A 178 15.77 -7.29 10.24
CA ILE A 178 14.50 -7.12 10.95
C ILE A 178 13.41 -7.68 10.04
N MET A 179 12.70 -8.71 10.48
CA MET A 179 11.74 -9.40 9.62
C MET A 179 10.41 -9.74 10.26
N VAL A 180 9.38 -9.80 9.42
CA VAL A 180 8.07 -10.38 9.73
C VAL A 180 7.92 -11.66 8.91
N SER A 181 7.48 -12.76 9.55
CA SER A 181 7.17 -14.00 8.86
C SER A 181 6.04 -14.75 9.53
N HIS A 182 5.23 -15.44 8.73
CA HIS A 182 4.25 -16.41 9.19
C HIS A 182 4.85 -17.80 9.42
N SER A 183 6.09 -18.04 8.94
CA SER A 183 6.80 -19.30 9.16
C SER A 183 7.73 -19.17 10.35
N GLU A 184 7.38 -19.86 11.45
CA GLU A 184 8.25 -19.96 12.62
C GLU A 184 9.60 -20.58 12.31
N GLY A 185 9.65 -21.55 11.38
CA GLY A 185 10.91 -22.19 10.98
C GLY A 185 11.90 -21.17 10.39
N ILE A 186 11.40 -20.24 9.58
CA ILE A 186 12.23 -19.16 9.02
C ILE A 186 12.67 -18.19 10.12
N LEU A 187 11.78 -17.81 11.04
CA LEU A 187 12.14 -16.94 12.16
C LEU A 187 13.24 -17.56 13.02
N LYS A 188 13.14 -18.86 13.31
CA LYS A 188 14.13 -19.61 14.09
C LYS A 188 15.47 -19.80 13.35
N ASP A 189 15.46 -19.94 12.02
CA ASP A 189 16.67 -20.07 11.19
C ASP A 189 17.43 -18.73 11.06
N LEU A 190 16.71 -17.60 11.00
CA LEU A 190 17.30 -16.31 10.61
C LEU A 190 17.41 -15.27 11.73
N CYS A 191 16.65 -15.39 12.83
CA CYS A 191 16.60 -14.42 13.91
C CYS A 191 17.20 -14.98 15.20
N GLN A 192 17.92 -14.14 15.94
CA GLN A 192 18.41 -14.45 17.28
C GLN A 192 17.42 -13.96 18.34
N ALA A 193 16.93 -12.73 18.19
CA ALA A 193 16.03 -12.07 19.12
C ALA A 193 14.62 -11.90 18.52
N GLY A 194 13.65 -11.59 19.38
CA GLY A 194 12.26 -11.38 18.99
C GLY A 194 11.65 -10.13 19.60
N VAL A 195 10.76 -9.47 18.86
CA VAL A 195 9.87 -8.44 19.39
C VAL A 195 8.45 -8.94 19.25
N TYR A 196 7.80 -9.19 20.39
CA TYR A 196 6.39 -9.54 20.41
C TYR A 196 5.55 -8.26 20.49
N ILE A 197 4.66 -8.06 19.52
CA ILE A 197 3.72 -6.95 19.50
C ILE A 197 2.33 -7.44 19.91
N LYS A 198 1.79 -6.82 20.96
CA LYS A 198 0.49 -7.15 21.55
C LYS A 198 -0.26 -5.87 21.87
N GLU A 199 -1.45 -5.72 21.28
CA GLU A 199 -2.37 -4.62 21.60
C GLU A 199 -1.73 -3.21 21.47
N GLY A 200 -0.82 -3.08 20.50
CA GLY A 200 -0.10 -1.84 20.21
C GLY A 200 1.16 -1.61 21.03
N GLU A 201 1.50 -2.49 21.98
CA GLU A 201 2.75 -2.45 22.74
C GLU A 201 3.75 -3.46 22.19
N ALA A 202 5.06 -3.22 22.38
CA ALA A 202 6.13 -4.09 21.91
C ALA A 202 7.01 -4.55 23.07
N PHE A 203 7.29 -5.85 23.12
CA PHE A 203 8.06 -6.51 24.17
C PHE A 203 9.29 -7.17 23.56
N TRP A 204 10.48 -6.83 24.08
CA TRP A 204 11.75 -7.41 23.65
C TRP A 204 12.00 -8.78 24.28
N PHE A 205 12.60 -9.68 23.50
CA PHE A 205 13.09 -10.97 23.94
C PHE A 205 14.47 -11.20 23.30
N ASP A 206 15.46 -11.56 24.12
CA ASP A 206 16.81 -11.90 23.62
C ASP A 206 16.84 -13.20 22.83
N ASP A 207 15.84 -14.07 23.02
CA ASP A 207 15.66 -15.33 22.28
C ASP A 207 14.33 -15.34 21.52
N ILE A 208 14.41 -15.53 20.20
CA ILE A 208 13.26 -15.68 19.31
C ILE A 208 12.31 -16.80 19.76
N ASN A 209 12.82 -17.90 20.31
CA ASN A 209 11.99 -19.02 20.76
C ASN A 209 11.15 -18.62 21.98
N ALA A 210 11.72 -17.82 22.89
CA ALA A 210 10.99 -17.28 24.04
C ALA A 210 9.86 -16.34 23.59
N ALA A 211 10.10 -15.50 22.58
CA ALA A 211 9.07 -14.64 22.00
C ALA A 211 7.94 -15.46 21.36
N ILE A 212 8.28 -16.47 20.55
CA ILE A 212 7.32 -17.38 19.91
C ILE A 212 6.48 -18.11 20.96
N LYS A 213 7.12 -18.69 21.99
CA LYS A 213 6.43 -19.40 23.08
C LYS A 213 5.46 -18.49 23.84
N THR A 214 5.85 -17.24 24.07
CA THR A 214 4.99 -16.25 24.75
C THR A 214 3.80 -15.89 23.87
N TYR A 215 4.01 -15.67 22.58
CA TYR A 215 2.94 -15.42 21.62
C TYR A 215 1.92 -16.58 21.57
N HIS A 216 2.37 -17.84 21.51
CA HIS A 216 1.45 -18.99 21.52
C HIS A 216 0.59 -19.04 22.77
N ARG A 217 1.22 -18.90 23.94
CA ARG A 217 0.53 -18.91 25.24
C ARG A 217 -0.59 -17.88 25.27
N ASP A 218 -0.31 -16.66 24.82
CA ASP A 218 -1.29 -15.58 24.77
C ASP A 218 -2.37 -15.83 23.72
N SER A 219 -2.01 -16.42 22.57
CA SER A 219 -2.97 -16.77 21.52
C SER A 219 -3.95 -17.86 21.98
N ASP A 220 -3.45 -18.85 22.71
CA ASP A 220 -4.23 -19.99 23.18
C ASP A 220 -5.12 -19.60 24.37
N ALA A 221 -4.62 -18.74 25.27
CA ALA A 221 -5.43 -18.13 26.32
C ALA A 221 -6.60 -17.31 25.74
N LYS A 222 -6.35 -16.52 24.66
CA LYS A 222 -7.41 -15.76 23.96
C LYS A 222 -8.43 -16.69 23.28
N LYS A 223 -7.97 -17.78 22.65
CA LYS A 223 -8.88 -18.79 22.07
C LYS A 223 -9.74 -19.46 23.14
N ALA A 224 -9.16 -19.86 24.27
CA ALA A 224 -9.87 -20.47 25.39
C ALA A 224 -10.91 -19.51 26.00
N ALA A 225 -10.53 -18.24 26.20
CA ALA A 225 -11.45 -17.22 26.69
C ALA A 225 -12.61 -16.99 25.70
N ARG A 226 -12.33 -16.90 24.39
CA ARG A 226 -13.36 -16.76 23.34
C ARG A 226 -14.30 -17.97 23.29
N ALA A 227 -13.76 -19.19 23.39
CA ALA A 227 -14.56 -20.41 23.44
C ALA A 227 -15.48 -20.45 24.66
N SER A 228 -14.99 -20.06 25.85
CA SER A 228 -15.81 -19.95 27.06
C SER A 228 -16.91 -18.88 26.96
N LYS A 229 -16.64 -17.78 26.25
CA LYS A 229 -17.59 -16.67 26.06
C LYS A 229 -18.68 -17.04 25.03
N LEU A 230 -18.33 -17.82 24.01
CA LEU A 230 -19.29 -18.41 23.08
C LEU A 230 -20.15 -19.48 23.76
N ALA A 231 -19.56 -20.30 24.64
CA ALA A 231 -20.29 -21.33 25.39
C ALA A 231 -21.21 -20.77 26.49
N LYS A 232 -20.97 -19.53 26.94
CA LYS A 232 -21.81 -18.81 27.93
C LYS A 232 -22.79 -17.81 27.31
N ALA A 233 -22.88 -17.71 25.99
CA ALA A 233 -23.89 -16.88 25.35
C ALA A 233 -25.28 -17.51 25.55
N PRO A 234 -26.31 -16.76 26.02
CA PRO A 234 -27.64 -17.31 26.20
C PRO A 234 -28.20 -17.77 24.85
N ALA A 235 -28.81 -18.96 24.83
CA ALA A 235 -29.54 -19.52 23.71
C ALA A 235 -30.86 -18.74 23.49
N THR A 236 -30.77 -17.48 23.08
CA THR A 236 -31.93 -16.66 22.71
C THR A 236 -31.68 -16.03 21.35
N ALA A 237 -31.50 -16.86 20.32
CA ALA A 237 -31.63 -16.48 18.92
C ALA A 237 -31.83 -17.68 17.97
N ASN A 238 -32.38 -18.81 18.46
CA ASN A 238 -32.80 -19.92 17.59
C ASN A 238 -34.28 -20.20 17.80
N ARG A 239 -35.13 -19.25 17.38
CA ARG A 239 -36.57 -19.48 17.25
C ARG A 239 -37.17 -18.69 16.09
N VAL A 240 -36.49 -18.64 14.93
CA VAL A 240 -37.09 -18.36 13.61
C VAL A 240 -36.23 -19.01 12.50
N ALA A 241 -36.13 -20.34 12.47
CA ALA A 241 -35.54 -21.04 11.31
C ALA A 241 -35.92 -22.52 11.22
N ASN A 242 -37.03 -22.94 11.85
CA ASN A 242 -37.47 -24.34 11.83
C ASN A 242 -38.97 -24.48 11.53
N GLU A 243 -39.48 -23.68 10.59
CA GLU A 243 -40.84 -23.81 10.04
C GLU A 243 -40.90 -23.89 8.51
N SER A 244 -39.78 -24.04 7.81
CA SER A 244 -39.76 -24.16 6.34
C SER A 244 -39.21 -25.49 5.80
N ILE A 245 -39.02 -26.50 6.67
CA ILE A 245 -38.67 -27.87 6.25
C ILE A 245 -39.73 -28.85 6.77
N ALA A 246 -40.98 -28.60 6.39
CA ALA A 246 -42.09 -29.55 6.56
C ALA A 246 -43.17 -29.18 5.55
N ASN A 247 -42.89 -29.30 4.25
CA ASN A 247 -43.87 -29.44 3.16
C ASN A 247 -43.15 -29.58 1.82
N ASN A 248 -42.60 -30.76 1.54
CA ASN A 248 -42.90 -31.51 0.31
C ASN A 248 -42.15 -32.85 0.33
N SER A 249 -42.76 -33.85 0.96
CA SER A 249 -42.54 -35.25 0.66
C SER A 249 -43.81 -35.78 -0.01
N ASN A 250 -43.61 -36.58 -1.06
CA ASN A 250 -44.58 -37.26 -1.95
C ASN A 250 -44.68 -36.56 -3.31
N ALA A 251 -44.49 -37.19 -4.46
CA ALA A 251 -44.22 -38.57 -4.79
C ALA A 251 -43.64 -38.60 -6.21
N ASP A 252 -42.67 -39.48 -6.48
CA ASP A 252 -42.80 -40.57 -7.45
C ASP A 252 -41.43 -41.17 -7.79
N SER A 253 -41.27 -42.38 -7.26
CA SER A 253 -40.75 -43.61 -7.89
C SER A 253 -40.26 -43.47 -9.34
N LYS A 254 -39.21 -44.16 -9.82
CA LYS A 254 -38.84 -45.57 -9.59
C LYS A 254 -37.64 -45.91 -10.52
N VAL A 255 -36.91 -46.97 -10.16
CA VAL A 255 -36.09 -47.85 -11.05
C VAL A 255 -34.72 -47.27 -11.46
N ALA A 256 -33.63 -47.72 -10.81
CA ALA A 256 -32.69 -48.77 -11.25
C ALA A 256 -31.75 -48.29 -12.39
N ASN A 257 -30.52 -48.73 -12.59
CA ASN A 257 -29.70 -49.78 -12.01
C ASN A 257 -28.25 -49.45 -12.43
N ASP A 258 -27.29 -49.85 -11.59
CA ASP A 258 -26.03 -50.51 -11.96
C ASP A 258 -25.01 -49.97 -13.01
N LYS A 259 -23.76 -50.34 -12.68
CA LYS A 259 -22.53 -50.49 -13.50
C LYS A 259 -21.75 -49.20 -13.82
N ALA A 260 -20.54 -49.03 -13.27
CA ALA A 260 -19.29 -49.76 -13.45
C ALA A 260 -18.43 -49.22 -14.61
N SER A 261 -17.20 -48.89 -14.23
CA SER A 261 -15.93 -49.07 -14.95
C SER A 261 -15.69 -48.34 -16.28
N ALA A 262 -14.65 -47.51 -16.20
CA ALA A 262 -13.41 -47.61 -16.97
C ALA A 262 -13.32 -46.98 -18.38
N SER A 263 -12.34 -46.08 -18.44
CA SER A 263 -11.20 -46.07 -19.38
C SER A 263 -11.35 -45.43 -20.75
N THR A 264 -10.31 -44.63 -21.06
CA THR A 264 -9.67 -44.42 -22.38
C THR A 264 -10.54 -43.76 -23.48
N SER A 265 -10.03 -42.99 -24.42
CA SER A 265 -8.71 -42.45 -24.77
C SER A 265 -8.93 -41.45 -25.91
N ALA A 266 -7.90 -40.64 -26.17
CA ALA A 266 -7.45 -40.21 -27.49
C ALA A 266 -8.29 -39.24 -28.38
N ALA A 267 -7.61 -38.15 -28.70
CA ALA A 267 -7.32 -37.64 -30.05
C ALA A 267 -8.45 -37.14 -30.98
N GLY A 268 -8.23 -35.91 -31.45
CA GLY A 268 -8.50 -35.52 -32.85
C GLY A 268 -9.71 -34.62 -33.05
N GLY A 269 -9.49 -33.42 -33.58
CA GLY A 269 -10.57 -32.56 -34.04
C GLY A 269 -10.12 -31.16 -34.45
N GLN A 270 -9.69 -31.02 -35.70
CA GLN A 270 -9.49 -29.74 -36.38
C GLN A 270 -10.81 -28.98 -36.60
N ALA A 271 -10.69 -27.66 -36.57
CA ALA A 271 -11.38 -26.65 -37.38
C ALA A 271 -12.91 -26.43 -37.23
N ALA A 272 -13.28 -25.21 -36.79
CA ALA A 272 -14.32 -24.41 -37.47
C ALA A 272 -14.28 -22.92 -37.05
N LYS A 273 -14.14 -22.05 -38.05
CA LYS A 273 -14.43 -20.60 -38.04
C LYS A 273 -15.91 -20.32 -37.67
N LYS A 274 -16.15 -19.23 -36.93
CA LYS A 274 -17.15 -18.15 -37.17
C LYS A 274 -17.46 -17.43 -35.84
N THR A 275 -16.88 -16.24 -35.62
CA THR A 275 -17.48 -14.88 -35.80
C THR A 275 -18.45 -14.42 -34.71
N ALA A 276 -18.11 -13.22 -34.20
CA ALA A 276 -18.90 -12.19 -33.49
C ALA A 276 -18.82 -12.19 -31.94
N PRO A 277 -18.90 -11.02 -31.26
CA PRO A 277 -19.05 -9.65 -31.77
C PRO A 277 -17.91 -8.69 -31.37
N THR A 278 -17.73 -7.68 -32.23
CA THR A 278 -17.23 -6.35 -31.88
C THR A 278 -17.85 -5.85 -30.58
N LYS A 279 -17.03 -5.70 -29.53
CA LYS A 279 -17.33 -4.76 -28.43
C LYS A 279 -16.24 -3.72 -28.36
N ALA A 280 -16.72 -2.49 -28.50
CA ALA A 280 -15.97 -1.26 -28.54
C ALA A 280 -14.98 -1.12 -27.37
N VAL A 281 -13.82 -0.65 -27.78
CA VAL A 281 -12.79 0.07 -27.01
C VAL A 281 -13.39 0.99 -25.94
N PRO A 282 -12.82 0.98 -24.73
CA PRO A 282 -12.41 2.22 -24.08
C PRO A 282 -10.88 2.11 -23.93
N GLY A 283 -10.06 2.78 -24.73
CA GLY A 283 -10.08 4.22 -24.88
C GLY A 283 -9.53 4.80 -23.60
N ASN A 284 -8.30 4.44 -23.22
CA ASN A 284 -7.58 5.14 -22.15
C ASN A 284 -7.07 6.45 -22.74
N THR A 285 -8.01 7.35 -22.97
CA THR A 285 -7.76 8.78 -23.12
C THR A 285 -6.99 9.23 -21.89
N ALA A 286 -6.06 10.17 -22.10
CA ALA A 286 -5.52 10.99 -21.03
C ALA A 286 -6.65 11.27 -20.03
N THR A 287 -6.46 10.89 -18.77
CA THR A 287 -7.40 11.28 -17.72
C THR A 287 -7.35 12.79 -17.65
N ALA A 288 -8.27 13.44 -18.39
CA ALA A 288 -8.78 14.74 -18.05
C ALA A 288 -9.13 14.62 -16.56
N GLU A 289 -8.39 15.33 -15.71
CA GLU A 289 -8.78 15.51 -14.32
C GLU A 289 -10.26 15.89 -14.36
N ALA A 290 -11.13 14.99 -13.87
CA ALA A 290 -12.53 15.30 -13.74
C ALA A 290 -12.62 16.60 -12.95
N ASP A 291 -13.20 17.63 -13.56
CA ASP A 291 -13.41 18.92 -12.89
C ASP A 291 -14.15 18.62 -11.59
N GLU A 292 -13.49 18.91 -10.46
CA GLU A 292 -14.05 18.79 -9.12
C GLU A 292 -15.45 19.41 -9.13
N PRO A 293 -16.50 18.71 -8.65
CA PRO A 293 -17.86 19.24 -8.74
C PRO A 293 -17.92 20.58 -8.00
N LEU A 294 -18.40 21.61 -8.69
CA LEU A 294 -18.47 22.97 -8.15
C LEU A 294 -19.49 23.00 -6.99
N PRO A 295 -19.16 23.63 -5.84
CA PRO A 295 -20.07 23.68 -4.69
C PRO A 295 -21.39 24.40 -5.01
N SER A 296 -22.50 23.95 -4.41
CA SER A 296 -23.82 24.55 -4.62
C SER A 296 -24.15 25.71 -3.69
N ASP A 297 -23.44 25.87 -2.57
CA ASP A 297 -23.64 26.94 -1.60
C ASP A 297 -22.49 27.97 -1.58
N ILE A 298 -22.81 29.23 -1.29
CA ILE A 298 -21.87 30.36 -1.29
C ILE A 298 -20.72 30.18 -0.27
N PRO A 299 -20.97 29.77 0.98
CA PRO A 299 -19.88 29.51 1.94
C PRO A 299 -18.87 28.47 1.44
N SER A 300 -19.33 27.35 0.88
CA SER A 300 -18.47 26.32 0.30
C SER A 300 -17.76 26.81 -0.96
N ALA A 301 -18.43 27.60 -1.81
CA ALA A 301 -17.82 28.21 -2.99
C ALA A 301 -16.69 29.21 -2.61
N LYS A 302 -16.86 29.99 -1.54
CA LYS A 302 -15.80 30.86 -0.99
C LYS A 302 -14.59 30.07 -0.50
N ARG A 303 -14.82 28.99 0.24
CA ARG A 303 -13.75 28.07 0.70
C ARG A 303 -13.01 27.43 -0.48
N HIS A 304 -13.75 26.97 -1.49
CA HIS A 304 -13.18 26.37 -2.69
C HIS A 304 -12.32 27.37 -3.48
N LEU A 305 -12.78 28.62 -3.66
CA LEU A 305 -11.98 29.68 -4.29
C LEU A 305 -10.71 29.99 -3.49
N GLN A 306 -10.78 30.02 -2.16
CA GLN A 306 -9.62 30.22 -1.31
C GLN A 306 -8.58 29.09 -1.47
N GLN A 307 -9.02 27.84 -1.53
CA GLN A 307 -8.15 26.69 -1.79
C GLN A 307 -7.49 26.77 -3.17
N CYS A 308 -8.25 27.11 -4.22
CA CYS A 308 -7.73 27.31 -5.57
C CYS A 308 -6.66 28.40 -5.61
N ARG A 309 -6.89 29.54 -4.94
CA ARG A 309 -5.90 30.63 -4.82
C ARG A 309 -4.62 30.19 -4.11
N GLN A 310 -4.74 29.42 -3.02
CA GLN A 310 -3.57 28.88 -2.31
C GLN A 310 -2.76 27.92 -3.19
N LYS A 311 -3.44 27.01 -3.90
CA LYS A 311 -2.80 26.07 -4.84
C LYS A 311 -2.09 26.80 -5.99
N LEU A 312 -2.69 27.88 -6.52
CA LEU A 312 -2.08 28.72 -7.55
C LEU A 312 -0.86 29.48 -7.02
N LYS A 313 -0.93 30.03 -5.80
CA LYS A 313 0.20 30.73 -5.16
C LYS A 313 1.42 29.81 -5.06
N LYS A 314 1.24 28.60 -4.51
CA LYS A 314 2.32 27.60 -4.40
C LYS A 314 2.90 27.20 -5.75
N ALA A 315 2.09 27.10 -6.80
CA ALA A 315 2.58 26.77 -8.14
C ALA A 315 3.41 27.90 -8.75
N LYS A 316 3.02 29.17 -8.53
CA LYS A 316 3.81 30.34 -8.96
C LYS A 316 5.13 30.44 -8.22
N GLU A 317 5.16 30.16 -6.92
CA GLU A 317 6.39 30.06 -6.13
C GLU A 317 7.32 28.98 -6.71
N ALA A 318 6.79 27.79 -7.00
CA ALA A 318 7.56 26.71 -7.63
C ALA A 318 8.09 27.08 -9.01
N GLN A 319 7.35 27.87 -9.80
CA GLN A 319 7.82 28.39 -11.08
C GLN A 319 9.01 29.35 -10.89
N ALA A 320 8.91 30.30 -9.96
CA ALA A 320 9.98 31.25 -9.67
C ALA A 320 11.26 30.52 -9.22
N THR A 321 11.14 29.54 -8.32
CA THR A 321 12.27 28.71 -7.88
C THR A 321 12.88 27.92 -9.02
N ALA A 322 12.08 27.36 -9.94
CA ALA A 322 12.58 26.59 -11.08
C ALA A 322 13.31 27.46 -12.12
N GLU A 323 12.94 28.74 -12.23
CA GLU A 323 13.63 29.72 -13.08
C GLU A 323 14.94 30.18 -12.42
N GLU A 324 14.93 30.48 -11.12
CA GLU A 324 16.11 30.87 -10.33
C GLU A 324 17.18 29.77 -10.27
N GLN A 325 16.76 28.51 -10.02
CA GLN A 325 17.65 27.36 -9.90
C GLN A 325 18.01 26.71 -11.25
N GLN A 326 17.66 27.34 -12.37
CA GLN A 326 17.98 26.88 -13.74
C GLN A 326 17.62 25.41 -14.00
N PHE A 327 16.40 25.01 -13.66
CA PHE A 327 15.92 23.65 -13.92
C PHE A 327 15.94 23.32 -15.42
N LEU A 328 16.04 22.03 -15.76
CA LEU A 328 16.02 21.57 -17.16
C LEU A 328 14.81 22.14 -17.92
N PRO A 329 14.96 22.57 -19.19
CA PRO A 329 13.90 23.24 -19.96
C PRO A 329 12.57 22.48 -20.01
N TYR A 330 12.62 21.15 -20.08
CA TYR A 330 11.44 20.29 -20.05
C TYR A 330 10.67 20.42 -18.72
N ILE A 331 11.38 20.43 -17.58
CA ILE A 331 10.76 20.56 -16.25
C ILE A 331 10.11 21.94 -16.11
N GLN A 332 10.77 22.99 -16.56
CA GLN A 332 10.20 24.34 -16.58
C GLN A 332 8.92 24.41 -17.42
N GLN A 333 8.86 23.70 -18.55
CA GLN A 333 7.66 23.62 -19.39
C GLN A 333 6.49 22.91 -18.68
N PHE A 334 6.76 21.87 -17.89
CA PHE A 334 5.74 21.20 -17.08
C PHE A 334 5.18 22.11 -15.99
N ILE A 335 6.05 22.82 -15.27
CA ILE A 335 5.64 23.74 -14.21
C ILE A 335 4.80 24.89 -14.80
N LYS A 336 5.19 25.43 -15.96
CA LYS A 336 4.41 26.46 -16.67
C LYS A 336 3.01 25.96 -17.05
N LYS A 337 2.87 24.71 -17.50
CA LYS A 337 1.56 24.10 -17.80
C LYS A 337 0.71 23.92 -16.54
N ASP A 338 1.30 23.49 -15.42
CA ASP A 338 0.59 23.35 -14.14
C ASP A 338 0.08 24.72 -13.62
N VAL A 339 0.91 25.76 -13.67
CA VAL A 339 0.49 27.13 -13.33
C VAL A 339 -0.68 27.59 -14.19
N ALA A 340 -0.63 27.37 -15.51
CA ALA A 340 -1.71 27.73 -16.42
C ALA A 340 -3.02 26.99 -16.09
N ASN A 341 -2.95 25.69 -15.79
CA ASN A 341 -4.11 24.89 -15.41
C ASN A 341 -4.73 25.36 -14.08
N ARG A 342 -3.91 25.61 -13.06
CA ARG A 342 -4.40 26.11 -11.77
C ARG A 342 -4.99 27.52 -11.87
N ASN A 343 -4.46 28.35 -12.78
CA ASN A 343 -5.01 29.66 -13.06
C ASN A 343 -6.41 29.53 -13.68
N ARG A 344 -6.59 28.65 -14.68
CA ARG A 344 -7.91 28.37 -15.28
C ARG A 344 -8.93 27.91 -14.23
N LYS A 345 -8.54 26.98 -13.34
CA LYS A 345 -9.41 26.51 -12.24
C LYS A 345 -9.79 27.63 -11.28
N THR A 346 -8.84 28.50 -10.92
CA THR A 346 -9.11 29.65 -10.04
C THR A 346 -10.08 30.65 -10.68
N VAL A 347 -9.94 30.92 -11.98
CA VAL A 347 -10.88 31.76 -12.74
C VAL A 347 -12.27 31.13 -12.80
N LYS A 348 -12.36 29.82 -13.04
CA LYS A 348 -13.64 29.08 -13.06
C LYS A 348 -14.35 29.14 -11.71
N ALA A 349 -13.63 28.89 -10.61
CA ALA A 349 -14.16 28.97 -9.25
C ALA A 349 -14.65 30.38 -8.89
N ARG A 350 -13.95 31.43 -9.35
CA ARG A 350 -14.36 32.83 -9.14
C ARG A 350 -15.68 33.13 -9.85
N LYS A 351 -15.78 32.80 -11.14
CA LYS A 351 -17.01 33.03 -11.92
C LYS A 351 -18.21 32.28 -11.33
N HIS A 352 -17.99 31.07 -10.81
CA HIS A 352 -19.04 30.29 -10.16
C HIS A 352 -19.55 30.95 -8.88
N LEU A 353 -18.65 31.47 -8.04
CA LEU A 353 -19.03 32.22 -6.85
C LEU A 353 -19.83 33.48 -7.20
N GLU A 354 -19.37 34.24 -8.21
CA GLU A 354 -20.07 35.44 -8.69
C GLU A 354 -21.49 35.11 -9.18
N ALA A 355 -21.67 33.98 -9.88
CA ALA A 355 -22.99 33.52 -10.34
C ALA A 355 -23.92 33.12 -9.18
N LEU A 356 -23.39 32.46 -8.13
CA LEU A 356 -24.17 32.11 -6.94
C LEU A 356 -24.60 33.35 -6.15
N GLU A 357 -23.71 34.33 -6.00
CA GLU A 357 -24.01 35.60 -5.31
C GLU A 357 -25.07 36.41 -6.08
N GLN A 358 -25.00 36.46 -7.42
CA GLN A 358 -26.02 37.08 -8.26
C GLN A 358 -27.38 36.38 -8.16
N ALA A 359 -27.41 35.04 -8.15
CA ALA A 359 -28.64 34.30 -7.99
C ALA A 359 -29.32 34.55 -6.63
N GLN A 360 -28.54 34.67 -5.56
CA GLN A 360 -29.07 35.02 -4.23
C GLN A 360 -29.65 36.45 -4.21
N GLN A 361 -29.01 37.38 -4.91
CA GLN A 361 -29.45 38.77 -4.96
C GLN A 361 -30.76 38.94 -5.75
N ASN A 362 -30.89 38.25 -6.90
CA ASN A 362 -32.13 38.27 -7.70
C ASN A 362 -33.34 37.68 -6.95
N VAL A 363 -33.14 36.60 -6.17
CA VAL A 363 -34.20 36.03 -5.32
C VAL A 363 -34.62 37.00 -4.19
N SER A 364 -33.66 37.77 -3.67
CA SER A 364 -33.94 38.78 -2.63
C SER A 364 -34.73 39.97 -3.20
N ASP A 365 -34.45 40.37 -4.44
CA ASP A 365 -35.16 41.45 -5.14
C ASP A 365 -36.57 41.03 -5.60
N GLU A 366 -36.78 39.77 -6.02
CA GLU A 366 -38.11 39.24 -6.35
C GLU A 366 -39.04 39.13 -5.12
N VAL A 367 -38.50 38.72 -3.96
CA VAL A 367 -39.25 38.66 -2.70
C VAL A 367 -39.60 40.06 -2.18
N ASN A 368 -38.77 41.06 -2.44
CA ASN A 368 -39.08 42.45 -2.08
C ASN A 368 -40.14 43.07 -3.02
N ASN A 369 -40.17 42.69 -4.30
CA ASN A 369 -41.17 43.17 -5.24
C ASN A 369 -42.55 42.50 -5.07
N SER A 370 -42.62 41.23 -4.65
CA SER A 370 -43.90 40.56 -4.39
C SER A 370 -44.63 41.13 -3.16
N HIS A 371 -43.91 41.66 -2.18
CA HIS A 371 -44.50 42.36 -1.03
C HIS A 371 -45.06 43.77 -1.36
N ILE A 372 -44.72 44.35 -2.52
CA ILE A 372 -45.27 45.63 -2.96
C ILE A 372 -46.60 45.44 -3.72
N GLU A 373 -46.80 44.30 -4.40
CA GLU A 373 -48.04 44.03 -5.14
C GLU A 373 -49.20 43.50 -4.26
N GLU A 374 -48.92 42.85 -3.12
CA GLU A 374 -49.97 42.44 -2.16
C GLU A 374 -50.49 43.59 -1.26
N GLY A 375 -49.83 44.75 -1.27
CA GLY A 375 -50.23 45.94 -0.52
C GLY A 375 -51.17 46.89 -1.26
N ASN A 376 -51.63 46.55 -2.47
CA ASN A 376 -52.43 47.45 -3.31
C ASN A 376 -53.64 46.74 -3.96
N ARG A 377 -54.38 45.96 -3.18
CA ARG A 377 -55.73 45.47 -3.50
C ARG A 377 -56.73 45.75 -2.39
#